data_AF-A0A959SM60-F1
#
_entry.id   AF-A0A959SM60-F1
#
_cell.length_a   1.000
_cell.length_b   1.000
_cell.length_c   1.000
_cell.angle_alpha   90.00
_cell.angle_beta   90.00
_cell.angle_gamma   90.00
#
_symmetry.space_group_name_H-M   'P 1'
#
loop_
_entity.id
_entity.type
_entity.pdbx_description
1 polymer ?
#
loop_
_entity_poly.entity_id
_entity_poly.type
_entity_poly.pdbx_seq_one_letter_code
_entity_poly.pdbx_strand_id
1 'polypeptide(L)'
;YLRKGSKVYIEGKLRSRQYQDKDGQTRYITEIVCDEMNMLDRPTDGGPSSSPAPERQPAPRKEQASAPASAQNEPDDTDDLPF
;
A
#
# COMPACT_ATOMS: atom_id res chain seq x y z
N TYR A 1 -12.66 -13.34 -9.96
CA TYR A 1 -12.21 -12.12 -9.24
C TYR A 1 -11.05 -12.38 -8.29
N LEU A 2 -10.72 -13.62 -7.92
CA LEU A 2 -9.38 -13.96 -7.39
C LEU A 2 -8.50 -14.56 -8.47
N ARG A 3 -7.21 -14.21 -8.48
CA ARG A 3 -6.18 -14.90 -9.25
C ARG A 3 -5.08 -15.36 -8.30
N LYS A 4 -4.31 -16.37 -8.71
CA LYS A 4 -3.13 -16.78 -7.94
C LYS A 4 -2.20 -15.57 -7.80
N GLY A 5 -1.84 -15.24 -6.57
CA GLY A 5 -0.98 -14.09 -6.25
C GLY A 5 -1.73 -12.80 -5.89
N SER A 6 -3.07 -12.75 -6.00
CA SER A 6 -3.86 -11.62 -5.49
C SER A 6 -3.69 -11.44 -3.98
N LYS A 7 -3.56 -10.19 -3.53
CA LYS A 7 -3.54 -9.87 -2.10
C LYS A 7 -4.97 -9.76 -1.59
N VAL A 8 -5.22 -10.42 -0.48
CA VAL A 8 -6.53 -10.47 0.18
C VAL A 8 -6.36 -10.40 1.68
N TYR A 9 -7.33 -9.78 2.34
CA TYR A 9 -7.54 -9.88 3.77
C TYR A 9 -8.68 -10.89 4.00
N ILE A 10 -8.49 -11.79 4.96
CA ILE A 10 -9.46 -12.82 5.32
C ILE A 10 -9.62 -12.79 6.84
N GLU A 11 -10.87 -12.70 7.30
CA GLU A 11 -11.24 -12.86 8.70
C GLU A 11 -12.10 -14.12 8.86
N GLY A 12 -11.90 -14.84 9.95
CA GLY A 12 -12.66 -16.06 10.22
C GLY A 12 -12.09 -16.85 11.40
N LYS A 13 -12.43 -18.14 11.43
CA LYS A 13 -12.13 -19.01 12.58
C LYS A 13 -11.15 -20.12 12.20
N LEU A 14 -10.18 -20.36 13.08
CA LEU A 14 -9.28 -21.50 12.96
C LEU A 14 -10.02 -22.80 13.29
N ARG A 15 -9.92 -23.79 12.41
CA ARG A 15 -10.53 -25.11 12.62
C ARG A 15 -9.53 -26.21 12.30
N SER A 16 -9.35 -27.12 13.24
CA SER A 16 -8.63 -28.37 13.01
C SER A 16 -9.64 -29.50 12.85
N ARG A 17 -9.48 -30.31 11.80
CA ARG A 17 -10.29 -31.52 11.57
C ARG A 17 -9.40 -32.69 11.19
N GLN A 18 -9.90 -33.88 11.45
CA GLN A 18 -9.30 -35.13 11.00
C GLN A 18 -10.22 -35.82 10.00
N TYR A 19 -9.64 -36.50 9.02
CA TYR A 19 -10.38 -37.36 8.10
C TYR A 19 -9.50 -38.56 7.71
N GLN A 20 -10.14 -39.64 7.27
CA GLN A 20 -9.46 -40.81 6.72
C GLN A 20 -9.28 -40.60 5.22
N ASP A 21 -8.07 -40.76 4.69
CA ASP A 21 -7.86 -40.80 3.25
C ASP A 21 -8.24 -42.17 2.66
N LYS A 22 -8.14 -42.31 1.33
CA LYS A 22 -8.54 -43.53 0.61
C LYS A 22 -7.68 -44.75 0.97
N ASP A 23 -6.47 -44.52 1.45
CA ASP A 23 -5.53 -45.55 1.87
C ASP A 23 -5.71 -45.92 3.36
N GLY A 24 -6.72 -45.33 4.02
CA GLY A 24 -7.03 -45.59 5.41
C GLY A 24 -6.13 -44.85 6.39
N GLN A 25 -5.34 -43.87 5.96
CA GLN A 25 -4.49 -43.08 6.85
C GLN A 25 -5.25 -41.89 7.43
N THR A 26 -5.13 -41.67 8.74
CA THR A 26 -5.67 -40.48 9.41
C THR A 26 -4.85 -39.25 9.04
N ARG A 27 -5.51 -38.23 8.49
CA ARG A 27 -4.92 -36.95 8.12
C ARG A 27 -5.51 -35.83 8.97
N TYR A 28 -4.65 -34.92 9.40
CA TYR A 28 -5.03 -33.71 10.14
C TYR A 28 -4.90 -32.50 9.22
N ILE A 29 -5.91 -31.64 9.20
CA ILE A 29 -5.87 -30.38 8.47
C ILE A 29 -6.28 -29.27 9.42
N THR A 30 -5.48 -28.20 9.41
CA THR A 30 -5.83 -26.92 10.02
C THR A 30 -6.22 -25.96 8.91
N GLU A 31 -7.42 -25.42 8.97
CA GLU A 31 -8.01 -24.52 7.98
C GLU A 31 -8.51 -23.24 8.66
N ILE A 32 -8.63 -22.16 7.90
CA ILE A 32 -9.34 -20.96 8.32
C ILE A 32 -10.70 -20.98 7.62
N VAL A 33 -11.78 -21.10 8.39
CA VAL A 33 -13.14 -20.98 7.88
C VAL A 33 -13.44 -19.49 7.76
N CYS A 34 -13.55 -19.00 6.53
CA CYS A 34 -13.71 -17.58 6.20
C CYS A 34 -15.14 -17.10 6.49
N ASP A 35 -15.25 -16.04 7.28
CA ASP A 35 -16.49 -15.31 7.53
C ASP A 35 -16.54 -14.02 6.68
N GLU A 36 -15.42 -13.31 6.55
CA GLU A 36 -15.29 -12.09 5.73
C GLU A 36 -14.03 -12.09 4.85
N MET A 37 -14.13 -11.51 3.65
CA MET A 37 -13.04 -11.40 2.68
C MET A 37 -13.01 -10.04 2.00
N ASN A 38 -11.84 -9.39 2.00
CA ASN A 38 -11.59 -8.11 1.34
C ASN A 38 -10.44 -8.21 0.32
N MET A 39 -10.64 -7.63 -0.86
CA MET A 39 -9.57 -7.53 -1.88
C MET A 39 -8.62 -6.39 -1.51
N LEU A 40 -7.32 -6.66 -1.51
CA LEU A 40 -6.29 -5.66 -1.22
C LEU A 40 -5.49 -5.25 -2.47
N ASP A 41 -5.81 -5.85 -3.62
CA ASP A 41 -5.23 -5.44 -4.88
C ASP A 41 -5.63 -3.98 -5.17
N ARG A 42 -4.67 -3.15 -5.58
CA ARG A 42 -4.95 -1.78 -6.01
C ARG A 42 -5.95 -1.85 -7.17
N PRO A 43 -6.99 -1.01 -7.20
CA PRO A 43 -7.79 -0.85 -8.42
C PRO A 43 -6.79 -0.62 -9.53
N THR A 44 -6.74 -1.53 -10.50
CA THR A 44 -5.87 -1.35 -11.66
C THR A 44 -6.46 -0.16 -12.39
N ASP A 45 -5.83 0.99 -12.18
CA ASP A 45 -6.16 2.27 -12.79
C ASP A 45 -6.41 2.02 -14.28
N GLY A 46 -7.66 2.21 -14.68
CA GLY A 46 -8.11 1.95 -16.02
C GLY A 46 -7.55 2.98 -16.98
N GLY A 47 -6.32 2.74 -17.44
CA GLY A 47 -5.74 3.38 -18.63
C GLY A 47 -5.39 4.86 -18.50
N PRO A 48 -4.43 5.37 -19.28
CA PRO A 48 -3.98 6.75 -19.17
C PRO A 48 -5.11 7.68 -19.60
N SER A 49 -5.71 8.39 -18.66
CA SER A 49 -6.42 9.63 -18.97
C SER A 49 -5.37 10.65 -19.40
N SER A 50 -4.97 10.58 -20.67
CA SER A 50 -4.21 11.63 -21.34
C SER A 50 -5.09 12.88 -21.42
N SER A 51 -5.12 13.66 -20.34
CA SER A 51 -5.55 15.05 -20.42
C SER A 51 -4.34 15.84 -20.91
N PRO A 52 -4.34 16.41 -22.12
CA PRO A 52 -3.29 17.31 -22.53
C PRO A 52 -3.37 18.57 -21.65
N ALA A 53 -2.31 18.82 -20.88
CA ALA A 53 -2.17 20.06 -20.15
C ALA A 53 -1.99 21.22 -21.15
N PRO A 54 -2.73 22.34 -21.03
CA PRO A 54 -2.58 23.47 -21.92
C PRO A 54 -1.20 24.15 -21.73
N GLU A 55 -0.56 24.46 -22.85
CA GLU A 55 0.70 25.20 -22.95
C GLU A 55 0.68 26.48 -22.11
N ARG A 56 1.59 26.58 -21.13
CA ARG A 56 1.90 27.84 -20.45
C ARG A 56 2.76 28.70 -21.36
N GLN A 57 2.20 29.80 -21.86
CA GLN A 57 2.98 30.90 -22.43
C GLN A 57 3.91 31.50 -21.35
N PRO A 58 5.20 31.71 -21.63
CA PRO A 58 6.12 32.34 -20.68
C PRO A 58 5.88 33.86 -20.62
N ALA A 59 5.59 34.38 -19.44
CA ALA A 59 5.59 35.82 -19.16
C ALA A 59 7.02 36.33 -18.92
N PRO A 60 7.37 37.55 -19.36
CA PRO A 60 8.74 38.07 -19.31
C PRO A 60 9.23 38.38 -17.89
N ARG A 61 10.45 37.94 -17.61
CA ARG A 61 11.25 38.11 -16.39
C ARG A 61 11.50 39.60 -16.12
N LYS A 62 11.02 40.10 -14.97
CA LYS A 62 11.56 41.33 -14.36
C LYS A 62 12.56 40.94 -13.28
N GLU A 63 13.79 41.34 -13.55
CA GLU A 63 14.98 41.22 -12.74
C GLU A 63 14.99 42.37 -11.73
N GLN A 64 14.88 42.12 -10.42
CA GLN A 64 15.18 43.16 -9.44
C GLN A 64 15.65 42.59 -8.09
N ALA A 65 16.96 42.74 -7.90
CA ALA A 65 17.71 43.12 -6.69
C ALA A 65 17.52 42.36 -5.35
N SER A 66 18.68 41.93 -4.87
CA SER A 66 19.08 41.28 -3.63
C SER A 66 18.99 42.14 -2.35
N ALA A 67 18.63 41.51 -1.22
CA ALA A 67 19.21 41.73 0.12
C ALA A 67 18.71 40.62 1.10
N PRO A 68 19.49 40.26 2.15
CA PRO A 68 19.43 38.94 2.80
C PRO A 68 18.38 38.87 3.92
N ALA A 69 17.72 37.72 4.06
CA ALA A 69 16.82 37.42 5.18
C ALA A 69 17.52 36.54 6.21
N SER A 70 17.35 36.98 7.45
CA SER A 70 17.93 36.53 8.71
C SER A 70 17.53 35.11 9.14
N ALA A 71 18.33 34.59 10.08
CA ALA A 71 17.96 33.62 11.12
C ALA A 71 17.66 32.18 10.65
N GLN A 72 18.69 31.33 10.69
CA GLN A 72 18.52 29.89 10.81
C GLN A 72 18.92 29.46 12.23
N ASN A 73 17.92 28.90 12.90
CA ASN A 73 17.95 28.29 14.23
C ASN A 73 19.03 27.19 14.33
N GLU A 74 19.73 27.16 15.47
CA GLU A 74 20.23 25.92 16.10
C GLU A 74 19.10 25.26 16.91
N PRO A 75 19.23 24.01 17.40
CA PRO A 75 20.04 22.89 16.94
C PRO A 75 19.16 21.65 16.64
N ASP A 76 19.84 20.62 16.12
CA ASP A 76 19.32 19.29 15.80
C ASP A 76 18.96 18.51 17.08
N ASP A 77 17.69 18.57 17.49
CA ASP A 77 17.12 17.84 18.65
C ASP A 77 16.18 16.70 18.18
N THR A 78 16.46 16.11 17.02
CA THR A 78 15.65 15.01 16.46
C THR A 78 16.38 13.66 16.36
N ASP A 79 17.64 13.57 16.82
CA ASP A 79 18.47 12.37 16.71
C ASP A 79 18.56 11.55 18.02
N ASP A 80 17.49 11.53 18.82
CA ASP A 80 17.37 10.62 19.97
C ASP A 80 15.97 10.02 20.07
N LEU A 81 15.68 9.05 19.19
CA LEU A 81 14.54 8.14 19.32
C LEU A 81 15.06 6.73 19.62
N PRO A 82 14.81 6.20 20.84
CA PRO A 82 15.20 4.83 21.15
C PRO A 82 14.33 3.83 20.37
N PHE A 83 15.01 2.84 19.81
CA PHE A 83 14.45 1.58 19.29
C PHE A 83 13.57 0.86 20.32
#